data_AF-A0A923AV41-F1
#
_entry.id   AF-A0A923AV41-F1
#
_cell.length_a   1.000
_cell.length_b   1.000
_cell.length_c   1.000
_cell.angle_alpha   90.00
_cell.angle_beta   90.00
_cell.angle_gamma   90.00
#
_symmetry.space_group_name_H-M   'P 1'
#
loop_
_entity.id
_entity.type
_entity.pdbx_description
1 polymer ?
#
loop_
_entity_poly.entity_id
_entity_poly.type
_entity_poly.pdbx_seq_one_letter_code
_entity_poly.pdbx_strand_id
1 'polypeptide(L)'
;MTDILMPALSPTMEEGNLSKWHVKVGDTVSAGDVIAEIETDKATMEVEAVDEGEVLEILVAEGAEGVKVNTPIARLSGDDAAPAPKKKDEPKADAKAEETPEPKSEPKAEKAEAPKAAPAPAKDGERIFASPLARRLAKDAGLDLKSLKGTGPHGRIVKADVEAAGKGGAAKSATAAATSGEPRKVLSLEQQGIAPGSYDLIPLDGMRKAIARRLTDSFRDVPHFPLVIDCEIDGLLAARAQVNAMLEPQGIKVSVNDFVMKAVAMALKAVPEANASYTPEGIAMHHHADVAMAVAIDGGLITPIIRKAETKSLAEIATESKDLARRARDRKLKPDEFQGGTFSVSNLGMFGIKSFASIINEPQGAIMSVGAGEKRPVVRGDKIEIATVMTVTLTCDHRVVDGAAGARFLQAFKPMIENPVTMLA
;
A
#
# COMPACT_ATOMS: atom_id res chain seq x y z
N MET A 1 -14.95 27.61 28.13
CA MET A 1 -14.58 27.41 26.72
C MET A 1 -14.42 25.93 26.53
N THR A 2 -15.16 25.37 25.59
CA THR A 2 -15.17 23.92 25.31
C THR A 2 -14.56 23.73 23.94
N ASP A 3 -13.48 22.96 23.84
CA ASP A 3 -12.85 22.68 22.55
C ASP A 3 -13.57 21.51 21.88
N ILE A 4 -14.05 21.72 20.66
CA ILE A 4 -14.51 20.64 19.78
C ILE A 4 -13.27 20.00 19.21
N LEU A 5 -13.10 18.70 19.48
CA LEU A 5 -11.96 17.92 19.00
C LEU A 5 -12.31 17.16 17.72
N MET A 6 -11.31 16.90 16.88
CA MET A 6 -11.42 16.01 15.73
C MET A 6 -11.85 14.60 16.20
N PRO A 7 -13.06 14.13 15.84
CA PRO A 7 -13.58 12.86 16.33
C PRO A 7 -12.93 11.68 15.60
N ALA A 8 -12.85 10.53 16.28
CA ALA A 8 -12.48 9.26 15.66
C ALA A 8 -13.71 8.65 14.98
N LEU A 9 -13.79 8.74 13.65
CA LEU A 9 -14.91 8.17 12.87
C LEU A 9 -14.71 6.67 12.57
N SER A 10 -13.54 6.10 12.87
CA SER A 10 -13.33 4.64 12.88
C SER A 10 -12.29 4.22 13.93
N PRO A 11 -12.30 2.96 14.40
CA PRO A 11 -11.34 2.47 15.42
C PRO A 11 -9.87 2.52 14.98
N THR A 12 -9.60 2.65 13.68
CA THR A 12 -8.26 2.70 13.10
C THR A 12 -7.90 4.08 12.53
N MET A 13 -8.72 5.10 12.75
CA MET A 13 -8.49 6.44 12.24
C MET A 13 -7.49 7.19 13.11
N GLU A 14 -6.37 7.63 12.52
CA GLU A 14 -5.36 8.47 13.19
C GLU A 14 -5.48 9.95 12.78
N GLU A 15 -5.97 10.22 11.56
CA GLU A 15 -6.13 11.57 10.98
C GLU A 15 -7.33 11.61 10.01
N GLY A 16 -7.87 12.81 9.77
CA GLY A 16 -8.97 13.06 8.83
C GLY A 16 -8.89 14.45 8.19
N ASN A 17 -9.65 14.65 7.12
CA ASN A 17 -9.71 15.91 6.39
C ASN A 17 -11.03 16.63 6.69
N LEU A 18 -10.99 17.91 7.03
CA LEU A 18 -12.19 18.70 7.26
C LEU A 18 -12.68 19.24 5.92
N SER A 19 -13.71 18.61 5.34
CA SER A 19 -14.15 18.93 3.97
C SER A 19 -15.03 20.17 3.92
N LYS A 20 -15.90 20.38 4.92
CA LYS A 20 -16.83 21.50 4.93
C LYS A 20 -17.28 21.88 6.34
N TRP A 21 -17.41 23.17 6.62
CA TRP A 21 -18.11 23.65 7.82
C TRP A 21 -19.58 23.98 7.51
N HIS A 22 -20.48 23.56 8.39
CA HIS A 22 -21.91 23.91 8.33
C HIS A 22 -22.29 25.03 9.30
N VAL A 23 -21.34 25.44 10.16
CA VAL A 23 -21.50 26.51 11.16
C VAL A 23 -20.44 27.59 10.97
N LYS A 24 -20.74 28.80 11.43
CA LYS A 24 -19.83 29.95 11.39
C LYS A 24 -19.54 30.47 12.80
N VAL A 25 -18.48 31.25 12.93
CA VAL A 25 -18.18 31.97 14.17
C VAL A 25 -19.35 32.90 14.52
N GLY A 26 -19.87 32.78 15.74
CA GLY A 26 -21.06 33.47 16.27
C GLY A 26 -22.36 32.66 16.19
N ASP A 27 -22.37 31.49 15.55
CA ASP A 27 -23.55 30.63 15.50
C ASP A 27 -23.72 29.85 16.82
N THR A 28 -24.96 29.70 17.27
CA THR A 28 -25.30 28.85 18.42
C THR A 28 -25.57 27.43 17.94
N VAL A 29 -24.86 26.45 18.50
CA VAL A 29 -25.02 25.02 18.20
C VAL A 29 -25.59 24.28 19.40
N SER A 30 -26.51 23.34 19.14
CA SER A 30 -27.09 22.43 20.14
C SER A 30 -26.53 21.02 19.96
N ALA A 31 -26.66 20.17 20.97
CA ALA A 31 -26.18 18.81 20.89
C ALA A 31 -26.99 18.03 19.83
N GLY A 32 -26.29 17.41 18.88
CA GLY A 32 -26.89 16.71 17.72
C GLY A 32 -26.97 17.55 16.45
N ASP A 33 -26.64 18.85 16.47
CA ASP A 33 -26.59 19.67 15.25
C ASP A 33 -25.38 19.29 14.38
N VAL A 34 -25.57 19.14 13.08
CA VAL A 34 -24.47 18.86 12.14
C VAL A 34 -23.60 20.11 11.97
N ILE A 35 -22.33 20.01 12.39
CA ILE A 35 -21.40 21.15 12.42
C ILE A 35 -20.38 21.13 11.28
N ALA A 36 -19.98 19.95 10.80
CA ALA A 36 -18.97 19.82 9.76
C ALA A 36 -19.11 18.49 9.00
N GLU A 37 -18.54 18.44 7.80
CA GLU A 37 -18.27 17.20 7.08
C GLU A 37 -16.78 16.89 7.19
N ILE A 38 -16.48 15.62 7.50
CA ILE A 38 -15.12 15.12 7.60
C ILE A 38 -14.95 13.99 6.60
N GLU A 39 -13.97 14.15 5.72
CA GLU A 39 -13.55 13.14 4.76
C GLU A 39 -12.43 12.30 5.35
N THR A 40 -12.66 10.99 5.39
CA THR A 40 -11.66 9.98 5.75
C THR A 40 -11.18 9.25 4.51
N ASP A 41 -10.19 8.37 4.68
CA ASP A 41 -9.73 7.45 3.64
C ASP A 41 -10.80 6.42 3.22
N LYS A 42 -11.93 6.31 3.96
CA LYS A 42 -13.01 5.35 3.69
C LYS A 42 -14.32 5.98 3.23
N ALA A 43 -14.68 7.16 3.76
CA ALA A 43 -15.95 7.84 3.50
C ALA A 43 -15.93 9.30 3.98
N THR A 44 -16.84 10.11 3.43
CA THR A 44 -17.22 11.41 4.01
C THR A 44 -18.34 11.18 5.01
N MET A 45 -18.20 11.69 6.23
CA MET A 45 -19.20 11.57 7.29
C MET A 45 -19.50 12.94 7.88
N GLU A 46 -20.76 13.13 8.24
CA GLU A 46 -21.23 14.32 8.95
C GLU A 46 -20.87 14.19 10.44
N VAL A 47 -20.39 15.29 11.03
CA VAL A 47 -20.05 15.38 12.44
C VAL A 47 -21.10 16.23 13.13
N GLU A 48 -21.71 15.65 14.15
CA GLU A 48 -22.68 16.31 15.02
C GLU A 48 -21.97 16.93 16.24
N ALA A 49 -22.47 18.08 16.71
CA ALA A 49 -22.03 18.69 17.96
C ALA A 49 -22.38 17.79 19.14
N VAL A 50 -21.41 17.53 20.00
CA VAL A 50 -21.62 16.81 21.28
C VAL A 50 -21.97 17.79 22.40
N ASP A 51 -21.43 19.00 22.32
CA ASP A 51 -21.55 20.06 23.31
C ASP A 51 -22.35 21.25 22.73
N GLU A 52 -23.09 21.94 23.59
CA GLU A 52 -23.90 23.11 23.22
C GLU A 52 -23.14 24.41 23.51
N GLY A 53 -23.33 25.43 22.68
CA GLY A 53 -22.72 26.74 22.92
C GLY A 53 -22.63 27.61 21.67
N GLU A 54 -22.06 28.80 21.82
CA GLU A 54 -21.77 29.70 20.70
C GLU A 54 -20.38 29.39 20.14
N VAL A 55 -20.26 29.24 18.82
CA VAL A 55 -18.97 29.02 18.13
C VAL A 55 -18.13 30.29 18.23
N LEU A 56 -17.13 30.28 19.10
CA LEU A 56 -16.25 31.43 19.32
C LEU A 56 -15.15 31.52 18.27
N GLU A 57 -14.63 30.39 17.82
CA GLU A 57 -13.48 30.34 16.92
C GLU A 57 -13.43 29.00 16.15
N ILE A 58 -13.12 29.07 14.86
CA ILE A 58 -12.80 27.90 14.02
C ILE A 58 -11.26 27.84 13.90
N LEU A 59 -10.66 26.79 14.45
CA LEU A 59 -9.20 26.63 14.53
C LEU A 59 -8.62 25.92 13.30
N VAL A 60 -9.46 25.16 12.60
CA VAL A 60 -9.10 24.40 11.39
C VAL A 60 -9.95 24.89 10.23
N ALA A 61 -9.29 25.41 9.20
CA ALA A 61 -9.96 25.93 8.01
C ALA A 61 -10.70 24.83 7.24
N GLU A 62 -11.77 25.21 6.53
CA GLU A 62 -12.40 24.35 5.53
C GLU A 62 -11.39 23.88 4.49
N GLY A 63 -11.41 22.59 4.15
CA GLY A 63 -10.46 21.96 3.24
C GLY A 63 -9.11 21.58 3.87
N ALA A 64 -8.94 21.72 5.19
CA ALA A 64 -7.72 21.31 5.88
C ALA A 64 -7.55 19.78 5.87
N GLU A 65 -6.38 19.31 5.43
CA GLU A 65 -6.04 17.89 5.34
C GLU A 65 -5.17 17.41 6.52
N GLY A 66 -5.28 16.13 6.87
CA GLY A 66 -4.36 15.46 7.82
C GLY A 66 -4.49 15.94 9.27
N VAL A 67 -5.69 16.33 9.69
CA VAL A 67 -5.95 16.76 11.06
C VAL A 67 -6.03 15.53 11.95
N LYS A 68 -5.14 15.44 12.93
CA LYS A 68 -5.05 14.28 13.82
C LYS A 68 -6.27 14.16 14.72
N VAL A 69 -6.71 12.93 14.98
CA VAL A 69 -7.75 12.65 15.97
C VAL A 69 -7.38 13.25 17.32
N ASN A 70 -8.37 13.80 18.03
CA ASN A 70 -8.23 14.58 19.27
C ASN A 70 -7.55 15.95 19.14
N THR A 71 -7.30 16.46 17.92
CA THR A 71 -6.84 17.84 17.74
C THR A 71 -8.02 18.81 17.85
N PRO A 72 -7.91 19.93 18.58
CA PRO A 72 -8.95 20.97 18.59
C PRO A 72 -9.23 21.53 17.20
N ILE A 73 -10.49 21.49 16.76
CA ILE A 73 -10.94 21.97 15.45
C ILE A 73 -11.80 23.25 15.53
N ALA A 74 -12.52 23.45 16.64
CA ALA A 74 -13.28 24.67 16.92
C ALA A 74 -13.45 24.86 18.44
N ARG A 75 -13.88 26.04 18.88
CA ARG A 75 -14.09 26.38 20.29
C ARG A 75 -15.47 26.96 20.54
N LEU A 76 -16.15 26.45 21.55
CA LEU A 76 -17.45 26.91 22.04
C LEU A 76 -17.32 27.76 23.31
N SER A 77 -18.27 28.67 23.53
CA SER A 77 -18.45 29.33 24.82
C SER A 77 -18.80 28.27 25.88
N GLY A 78 -18.15 28.34 27.05
CA GLY A 78 -18.41 27.36 28.12
C GLY A 78 -19.71 27.65 28.84
N ASP A 79 -20.26 26.63 29.48
CA ASP A 79 -21.53 26.63 30.22
C ASP A 79 -21.44 27.47 31.51
N ASP A 80 -21.36 28.79 31.35
CA ASP A 80 -21.65 29.79 32.37
C ASP A 80 -21.95 31.14 31.68
N ALA A 81 -23.15 31.23 31.09
CA ALA A 81 -23.69 32.50 30.63
C ALA A 81 -25.21 32.51 30.76
N ALA A 82 -25.67 33.09 31.87
CA ALA A 82 -27.07 33.49 32.04
C ALA A 82 -27.52 34.43 30.88
N PRO A 83 -28.77 34.34 30.41
CA PRO A 83 -29.19 35.02 29.18
C PRO A 83 -29.70 36.44 29.46
N ALA A 84 -29.25 37.44 28.70
CA ALA A 84 -30.00 38.69 28.46
C ALA A 84 -29.36 39.51 27.30
N PRO A 85 -30.09 40.42 26.64
CA PRO A 85 -31.05 40.12 25.58
C PRO A 85 -30.77 40.87 24.26
N LYS A 86 -31.49 40.45 23.21
CA LYS A 86 -31.58 41.04 21.86
C LYS A 86 -31.59 42.58 21.84
N LYS A 87 -30.86 43.17 20.88
CA LYS A 87 -31.28 44.40 20.17
C LYS A 87 -30.80 44.41 18.71
N LYS A 88 -31.68 44.97 17.89
CA LYS A 88 -31.73 45.06 16.43
C LYS A 88 -30.93 46.23 15.84
N ASP A 89 -30.55 46.02 14.58
CA ASP A 89 -30.44 46.93 13.42
C ASP A 89 -29.41 48.10 13.42
N GLU A 90 -28.40 47.93 12.55
CA GLU A 90 -27.70 48.81 11.57
C GLU A 90 -28.05 50.33 11.44
N PRO A 91 -27.26 51.20 10.71
CA PRO A 91 -26.15 50.93 9.76
C PRO A 91 -24.89 51.87 9.77
N LYS A 92 -23.79 51.35 9.18
CA LYS A 92 -22.82 51.94 8.20
C LYS A 92 -22.15 53.32 8.42
N ALA A 93 -20.79 53.37 8.42
CA ALA A 93 -19.95 54.13 7.47
C ALA A 93 -18.42 54.06 7.76
N ASP A 94 -17.69 53.68 6.71
CA ASP A 94 -16.34 54.03 6.20
C ASP A 94 -15.08 54.32 7.06
N ALA A 95 -14.03 53.55 6.69
CA ALA A 95 -12.65 53.92 6.35
C ALA A 95 -11.72 54.58 7.40
N LYS A 96 -10.56 53.93 7.66
CA LYS A 96 -9.24 54.37 7.15
C LYS A 96 -8.12 53.41 7.61
N ALA A 97 -7.18 53.18 6.70
CA ALA A 97 -5.93 52.46 6.87
C ALA A 97 -4.88 53.25 7.65
N GLU A 98 -4.01 52.56 8.41
CA GLU A 98 -2.59 52.93 8.52
C GLU A 98 -1.73 51.75 9.02
N GLU A 99 -0.52 51.70 8.46
CA GLU A 99 0.53 50.69 8.52
C GLU A 99 1.42 50.80 9.80
N THR A 100 1.94 49.64 10.25
CA THR A 100 3.37 49.28 10.55
C THR A 100 4.18 50.23 11.49
N PRO A 101 5.00 49.74 12.47
CA PRO A 101 6.08 48.80 12.17
C PRO A 101 6.53 47.75 13.22
N GLU A 102 7.22 46.75 12.66
CA GLU A 102 8.19 45.85 13.29
C GLU A 102 9.24 46.58 14.15
N PRO A 103 9.95 45.82 15.01
CA PRO A 103 11.39 46.01 15.12
C PRO A 103 12.14 44.75 14.71
N LYS A 104 13.02 44.94 13.72
CA LYS A 104 14.10 44.07 13.30
C LYS A 104 15.39 44.43 14.05
N SER A 105 16.21 43.43 14.33
CA SER A 105 17.69 43.43 14.56
C SER A 105 18.09 42.73 15.86
N GLU A 106 19.14 41.91 15.97
CA GLU A 106 20.08 41.24 15.06
C GLU A 106 20.85 40.22 15.96
N PRO A 107 21.65 39.30 15.39
CA PRO A 107 21.97 38.00 16.00
C PRO A 107 23.21 38.01 16.90
N LYS A 108 23.13 37.30 18.03
CA LYS A 108 24.27 37.00 18.89
C LYS A 108 24.97 35.72 18.44
N ALA A 109 26.19 35.88 17.96
CA ALA A 109 27.11 34.80 17.64
C ALA A 109 27.57 34.05 18.89
N GLU A 110 27.43 32.73 18.90
CA GLU A 110 28.08 31.85 19.88
C GLU A 110 28.74 30.66 19.15
N LYS A 111 30.04 30.86 18.93
CA LYS A 111 31.16 29.92 19.07
C LYS A 111 30.91 28.45 18.66
N ALA A 112 31.48 28.09 17.51
CA ALA A 112 31.71 26.72 17.08
C ALA A 112 32.68 25.99 18.03
N GLU A 113 32.22 24.88 18.63
CA GLU A 113 33.07 23.86 19.22
C GLU A 113 33.59 22.90 18.14
N ALA A 114 34.90 22.66 18.18
CA ALA A 114 35.60 21.76 17.28
C ALA A 114 35.29 20.29 17.61
N PRO A 115 35.08 19.40 16.62
CA PRO A 115 34.80 17.99 16.87
C PRO A 115 36.01 17.25 17.45
N LYS A 116 35.75 16.54 18.55
CA LYS A 116 36.68 15.64 19.24
C LYS A 116 36.98 14.43 18.33
N ALA A 117 38.26 14.19 18.09
CA ALA A 117 38.76 13.10 17.24
C ALA A 117 38.32 11.71 17.72
N ALA A 118 37.85 10.89 16.79
CA ALA A 118 37.63 9.46 16.97
C ALA A 118 38.96 8.72 17.17
N PRO A 119 39.01 7.61 17.95
CA PRO A 119 40.21 6.81 18.09
C PRO A 119 40.52 6.08 16.78
N ALA A 120 41.79 6.12 16.37
CA ALA A 120 42.29 5.39 15.22
C ALA A 120 42.22 3.86 15.42
N PRO A 121 41.98 3.07 14.36
CA PRO A 121 42.01 1.61 14.44
C PRO A 121 43.44 1.10 14.72
N ALA A 122 43.55 0.16 15.65
CA ALA A 122 44.81 -0.49 16.00
C ALA A 122 45.33 -1.35 14.84
N LYS A 123 46.64 -1.29 14.61
CA LYS A 123 47.36 -1.99 13.55
C LYS A 123 47.31 -3.52 13.73
N ASP A 124 47.00 -4.23 12.64
CA ASP A 124 47.22 -5.67 12.52
C ASP A 124 48.71 -6.01 12.70
N GLY A 125 49.02 -6.91 13.63
CA GLY A 125 50.37 -7.49 13.76
C GLY A 125 50.84 -7.88 15.16
N GLU A 126 50.06 -7.64 16.23
CA GLU A 126 50.51 -7.98 17.58
C GLU A 126 50.36 -9.48 17.91
N ARG A 127 51.49 -10.11 18.23
CA ARG A 127 51.57 -11.54 18.57
C ARG A 127 50.83 -11.78 19.89
N ILE A 128 49.67 -12.44 19.85
CA ILE A 128 48.86 -12.70 21.05
C ILE A 128 49.61 -13.68 21.96
N PHE A 129 49.99 -13.23 23.16
CA PHE A 129 50.60 -14.08 24.17
C PHE A 129 49.50 -14.75 25.00
N ALA A 130 49.25 -16.03 24.74
CA ALA A 130 48.31 -16.84 25.51
C ALA A 130 48.92 -18.20 25.86
N SER A 131 48.67 -18.67 27.09
CA SER A 131 49.05 -20.02 27.50
C SER A 131 48.34 -21.10 26.66
N PRO A 132 48.95 -22.28 26.42
CA PRO A 132 48.31 -23.35 25.64
C PRO A 132 46.93 -23.76 26.17
N LEU A 133 46.79 -23.77 27.50
CA LEU A 133 45.53 -24.08 28.18
C LEU A 133 44.47 -22.99 27.94
N ALA A 134 44.83 -21.70 28.01
CA ALA A 134 43.91 -20.61 27.74
C ALA A 134 43.43 -20.59 26.27
N ARG A 135 44.31 -20.92 25.31
CA ARG A 135 43.91 -21.03 23.89
C ARG A 135 42.87 -22.11 23.65
N ARG A 136 43.04 -23.26 24.32
CA ARG A 136 42.08 -24.37 24.23
C ARG A 136 40.73 -23.99 24.84
N LEU A 137 40.74 -23.41 26.04
CA LEU A 137 39.52 -23.00 26.73
C LEU A 137 38.77 -21.89 25.97
N ALA A 138 39.48 -20.93 25.36
CA ALA A 138 38.84 -19.88 24.58
C ALA A 138 38.19 -20.42 23.31
N LYS A 139 38.83 -21.40 22.64
CA LYS A 139 38.26 -22.09 21.48
C LYS A 139 36.99 -22.88 21.88
N ASP A 140 37.04 -23.61 22.99
CA ASP A 140 35.91 -24.41 23.48
C ASP A 140 34.74 -23.51 23.93
N ALA A 141 35.03 -22.30 24.41
CA ALA A 141 34.04 -21.31 24.84
C ALA A 141 33.60 -20.33 23.73
N GLY A 142 34.11 -20.45 22.50
CA GLY A 142 33.79 -19.54 21.39
C GLY A 142 34.27 -18.10 21.59
N LEU A 143 35.28 -17.87 22.45
CA LEU A 143 35.82 -16.55 22.77
C LEU A 143 37.01 -16.19 21.87
N ASP A 144 36.99 -14.98 21.30
CA ASP A 144 38.13 -14.45 20.58
C ASP A 144 39.22 -13.97 21.56
N LEU A 145 40.41 -14.55 21.47
CA LEU A 145 41.55 -14.16 22.30
C LEU A 145 41.99 -12.71 22.07
N LYS A 146 41.65 -12.10 20.93
CA LYS A 146 41.97 -10.69 20.66
C LYS A 146 41.21 -9.71 21.55
N SER A 147 40.04 -10.10 22.05
CA SER A 147 39.22 -9.25 22.92
C SER A 147 39.52 -9.44 24.40
N LEU A 148 40.43 -10.37 24.74
CA LEU A 148 40.79 -10.68 26.12
C LEU A 148 42.10 -10.01 26.53
N LYS A 149 42.07 -9.31 27.68
CA LYS A 149 43.25 -8.73 28.30
C LYS A 149 43.88 -9.75 29.24
N GLY A 150 45.12 -10.17 28.95
CA GLY A 150 45.83 -11.16 29.75
C GLY A 150 46.40 -10.59 31.05
N THR A 151 46.20 -11.30 32.16
CA THR A 151 46.71 -10.89 33.48
C THR A 151 47.99 -11.62 33.90
N GLY A 152 48.47 -12.57 33.11
CA GLY A 152 49.70 -13.32 33.38
C GLY A 152 51.01 -12.54 33.11
N PRO A 153 52.18 -13.11 33.46
CA PRO A 153 53.48 -12.49 33.24
C PRO A 153 53.67 -12.06 31.78
N HIS A 154 54.12 -10.82 31.57
CA HIS A 154 54.23 -10.17 30.25
C HIS A 154 52.90 -9.99 29.50
N GLY A 155 51.77 -9.87 30.22
CA GLY A 155 50.44 -9.65 29.61
C GLY A 155 49.83 -10.91 28.99
N ARG A 156 50.28 -12.09 29.42
CA ARG A 156 49.85 -13.38 28.86
C ARG A 156 48.43 -13.73 29.31
N ILE A 157 47.58 -14.15 28.38
CA ILE A 157 46.24 -14.66 28.67
C ILE A 157 46.38 -16.03 29.36
N VAL A 158 45.89 -16.11 30.59
CA VAL A 158 45.88 -17.31 31.42
C VAL A 158 44.46 -17.85 31.57
N LYS A 159 44.33 -19.07 32.11
CA LYS A 159 43.04 -19.75 32.30
C LYS A 159 41.99 -18.86 32.98
N ALA A 160 42.39 -18.14 34.03
CA ALA A 160 41.48 -17.27 34.79
C ALA A 160 40.86 -16.16 33.94
N ASP A 161 41.58 -15.63 32.94
CA ASP A 161 41.08 -14.55 32.07
C ASP A 161 39.96 -15.05 31.15
N VAL A 162 40.10 -16.28 30.63
CA VAL A 162 39.10 -16.92 29.77
C VAL A 162 37.87 -17.33 30.58
N GLU A 163 38.06 -17.84 31.79
CA GLU A 163 36.95 -18.23 32.67
C GLU A 163 36.19 -17.02 33.21
N ALA A 164 36.87 -15.90 33.47
CA ALA A 164 36.23 -14.64 33.86
C ALA A 164 35.41 -14.05 32.71
N ALA A 165 35.92 -14.10 31.48
CA ALA A 165 35.19 -13.67 30.29
C ALA A 165 33.98 -14.54 29.96
N GLY A 166 34.05 -15.86 30.22
CA GLY A 166 32.92 -16.78 30.06
C GLY A 166 31.81 -16.60 31.12
N LYS A 167 32.09 -15.93 32.25
CA LYS A 167 31.13 -15.70 33.35
C LYS A 167 30.65 -14.25 33.47
N GLY A 168 31.25 -13.33 32.72
CA GLY A 168 30.93 -11.91 32.74
C GLY A 168 30.47 -11.42 31.37
N GLY A 169 29.16 -11.40 31.15
CA GLY A 169 28.54 -10.69 30.03
C GLY A 169 28.60 -11.47 28.72
N ALA A 170 27.50 -12.15 28.41
CA ALA A 170 27.05 -12.24 27.03
C ALA A 170 26.85 -10.81 26.52
N ALA A 171 27.93 -10.21 26.02
CA ALA A 171 27.82 -9.12 25.06
C ALA A 171 26.96 -9.71 23.95
N LYS A 172 25.69 -9.29 23.92
CA LYS A 172 24.79 -9.50 22.81
C LYS A 172 25.62 -9.23 21.57
N SER A 173 25.96 -10.29 20.84
CA SER A 173 26.30 -10.18 19.44
C SER A 173 25.16 -9.35 18.88
N ALA A 174 25.43 -8.09 18.60
CA ALA A 174 24.59 -7.30 17.75
C ALA A 174 24.59 -8.07 16.44
N THR A 175 23.61 -8.96 16.28
CA THR A 175 23.00 -9.16 14.97
C THR A 175 22.83 -7.76 14.45
N ALA A 176 23.59 -7.43 13.41
CA ALA A 176 23.38 -6.23 12.65
C ALA A 176 21.90 -6.28 12.26
N ALA A 177 21.07 -5.58 13.03
CA ALA A 177 19.77 -5.17 12.59
C ALA A 177 20.06 -4.47 11.27
N ALA A 178 19.58 -5.06 10.18
CA ALA A 178 19.63 -4.43 8.88
C ALA A 178 19.20 -2.98 9.10
N THR A 179 20.13 -2.05 8.93
CA THR A 179 19.84 -0.63 9.00
C THR A 179 18.73 -0.41 8.00
N SER A 180 17.50 -0.23 8.50
CA SER A 180 16.41 0.35 7.73
C SER A 180 16.96 1.66 7.20
N GLY A 181 17.31 1.68 5.90
CA GLY A 181 17.89 2.86 5.27
C GLY A 181 16.99 4.06 5.56
N GLU A 182 17.60 5.20 5.89
CA GLU A 182 16.85 6.44 6.06
C GLU A 182 15.91 6.64 4.86
N PRO A 183 14.65 7.08 5.09
CA PRO A 183 13.71 7.30 4.00
C PRO A 183 14.36 8.26 2.99
N ARG A 184 14.34 7.85 1.71
CA ARG A 184 14.92 8.62 0.61
C ARG A 184 14.39 10.05 0.67
N LYS A 185 15.27 11.02 0.90
CA LYS A 185 14.89 12.44 0.96
C LYS A 185 14.32 12.84 -0.40
N VAL A 186 13.05 13.24 -0.44
CA VAL A 186 12.40 13.74 -1.65
C VAL A 186 12.92 15.15 -1.93
N LEU A 187 13.56 15.34 -3.08
CA LEU A 187 14.02 16.66 -3.53
C LEU A 187 12.89 17.39 -4.26
N SER A 188 12.78 18.71 -4.06
CA SER A 188 11.88 19.54 -4.87
C SER A 188 12.30 19.55 -6.34
N LEU A 189 11.39 19.91 -7.25
CA LEU A 189 11.70 20.01 -8.69
C LEU A 189 12.79 21.07 -8.96
N GLU A 190 12.78 22.17 -8.20
CA GLU A 190 13.83 23.20 -8.24
C GLU A 190 15.20 22.66 -7.83
N GLN A 191 15.25 21.85 -6.77
CA GLN A 191 16.47 21.16 -6.34
C GLN A 191 16.96 20.14 -7.38
N GLN A 192 16.07 19.67 -8.27
CA GLN A 192 16.40 18.80 -9.41
C GLN A 192 16.71 19.61 -10.70
N GLY A 193 16.76 20.95 -10.61
CA GLY A 193 17.12 21.84 -11.73
C GLY A 193 15.96 22.17 -12.68
N ILE A 194 14.72 21.85 -12.32
CA ILE A 194 13.54 22.21 -13.10
C ILE A 194 13.06 23.59 -12.67
N ALA A 195 13.02 24.52 -13.61
CA ALA A 195 12.72 25.91 -13.32
C ALA A 195 11.25 26.11 -12.89
N PRO A 196 10.98 26.99 -11.90
CA PRO A 196 9.61 27.40 -11.57
C PRO A 196 8.88 27.94 -12.80
N GLY A 197 7.61 27.58 -12.97
CA GLY A 197 6.77 28.01 -14.11
C GLY A 197 6.97 27.23 -15.41
N SER A 198 7.85 26.21 -15.42
CA SER A 198 8.00 25.30 -16.57
C SER A 198 7.04 24.11 -16.56
N TYR A 199 6.17 24.02 -15.55
CA TYR A 199 5.20 22.94 -15.37
C TYR A 199 3.93 23.45 -14.70
N ASP A 200 2.80 22.81 -15.04
CA ASP A 200 1.55 22.94 -14.32
C ASP A 200 1.49 21.88 -13.21
N LEU A 201 1.46 22.31 -11.95
CA LEU A 201 1.30 21.40 -10.83
C LEU A 201 -0.18 21.06 -10.67
N ILE A 202 -0.55 19.80 -10.94
CA ILE A 202 -1.88 19.28 -10.64
C ILE A 202 -1.83 18.66 -9.23
N PRO A 203 -2.55 19.19 -8.24
CA PRO A 203 -2.57 18.63 -6.89
C PRO A 203 -3.09 17.18 -6.89
N LEU A 204 -2.53 16.35 -6.01
CA LEU A 204 -3.01 14.98 -5.82
C LEU A 204 -4.28 15.00 -4.96
N ASP A 205 -5.35 14.35 -5.44
CA ASP A 205 -6.51 14.03 -4.60
C ASP A 205 -6.20 12.90 -3.60
N GLY A 206 -7.09 12.69 -2.62
CA GLY A 206 -6.92 11.65 -1.59
C GLY A 206 -6.77 10.24 -2.17
N MET A 207 -7.53 9.93 -3.23
CA MET A 207 -7.47 8.63 -3.91
C MET A 207 -6.09 8.39 -4.53
N ARG A 208 -5.53 9.37 -5.25
CA ARG A 208 -4.22 9.27 -5.89
C ARG A 208 -3.09 9.21 -4.86
N LYS A 209 -3.19 9.95 -3.75
CA LYS A 209 -2.25 9.83 -2.61
C LYS A 209 -2.26 8.41 -2.04
N ALA A 210 -3.45 7.84 -1.80
CA ALA A 210 -3.60 6.48 -1.27
C ALA A 210 -3.04 5.41 -2.23
N ILE A 211 -3.32 5.51 -3.52
CA ILE A 211 -2.77 4.61 -4.55
C ILE A 211 -1.24 4.72 -4.59
N ALA A 212 -0.68 5.93 -4.59
CA ALA A 212 0.76 6.15 -4.63
C ALA A 212 1.47 5.52 -3.42
N ARG A 213 0.90 5.69 -2.22
CA ARG A 213 1.41 5.05 -0.98
C ARG A 213 1.38 3.52 -1.11
N ARG A 214 0.21 2.94 -1.43
CA ARG A 214 0.05 1.47 -1.52
C ARG A 214 0.96 0.82 -2.57
N LEU A 215 1.12 1.45 -3.74
CA LEU A 215 2.02 0.93 -4.78
C LEU A 215 3.48 1.02 -4.36
N THR A 216 3.87 2.11 -3.67
CA THR A 216 5.24 2.28 -3.18
C THR A 216 5.56 1.27 -2.09
N ASP A 217 4.65 1.08 -1.12
CA ASP A 217 4.82 0.11 -0.03
C ASP A 217 4.92 -1.31 -0.61
N SER A 218 3.97 -1.72 -1.46
CA SER A 218 4.00 -3.04 -2.10
C SER A 218 5.29 -3.27 -2.90
N PHE A 219 5.69 -2.33 -3.77
CA PHE A 219 6.88 -2.52 -4.60
C PHE A 219 8.19 -2.53 -3.80
N ARG A 220 8.25 -1.80 -2.68
CA ARG A 220 9.42 -1.77 -1.80
C ARG A 220 9.52 -3.02 -0.93
N ASP A 221 8.39 -3.45 -0.38
CA ASP A 221 8.36 -4.40 0.74
C ASP A 221 8.02 -5.84 0.30
N VAL A 222 7.41 -6.03 -0.87
CA VAL A 222 7.09 -7.35 -1.44
C VAL A 222 8.18 -7.79 -2.44
N PRO A 223 8.82 -8.96 -2.24
CA PRO A 223 9.77 -9.51 -3.21
C PRO A 223 9.03 -10.08 -4.42
N HIS A 224 8.78 -9.21 -5.41
CA HIS A 224 8.07 -9.55 -6.63
C HIS A 224 8.88 -10.52 -7.52
N PHE A 225 8.24 -11.62 -7.92
CA PHE A 225 8.82 -12.64 -8.79
C PHE A 225 7.90 -12.93 -9.98
N PRO A 226 8.21 -12.44 -11.19
CA PRO A 226 7.38 -12.66 -12.37
C PRO A 226 7.69 -14.00 -13.06
N LEU A 227 6.63 -14.72 -13.43
CA LEU A 227 6.63 -15.90 -14.28
C LEU A 227 5.84 -15.61 -15.56
N VAL A 228 6.35 -16.03 -16.72
CA VAL A 228 5.76 -15.69 -18.02
C VAL A 228 5.50 -16.96 -18.82
N ILE A 229 4.32 -17.07 -19.40
CA ILE A 229 3.98 -18.11 -20.38
C ILE A 229 3.21 -17.52 -21.56
N ASP A 230 3.28 -18.22 -22.69
CA ASP A 230 2.42 -17.99 -23.85
C ASP A 230 1.29 -19.02 -23.87
N CYS A 231 0.08 -18.57 -24.19
CA CYS A 231 -1.12 -19.40 -24.35
C CYS A 231 -1.69 -19.24 -25.76
N GLU A 232 -1.98 -20.35 -26.44
CA GLU A 232 -2.68 -20.36 -27.73
C GLU A 232 -4.20 -20.24 -27.51
N ILE A 233 -4.79 -19.11 -27.90
CA ILE A 233 -6.17 -18.78 -27.56
C ILE A 233 -7.18 -19.02 -28.69
N ASP A 234 -6.80 -19.69 -29.78
CA ASP A 234 -7.72 -19.97 -30.89
C ASP A 234 -8.93 -20.80 -30.43
N GLY A 235 -8.70 -21.80 -29.57
CA GLY A 235 -9.75 -22.59 -28.93
C GLY A 235 -10.68 -21.74 -28.05
N LEU A 236 -10.10 -20.79 -27.29
CA LEU A 236 -10.87 -19.82 -26.51
C LEU A 236 -11.76 -18.95 -27.37
N LEU A 237 -11.22 -18.40 -28.46
CA LEU A 237 -11.96 -17.52 -29.36
C LEU A 237 -13.13 -18.26 -30.02
N ALA A 238 -12.93 -19.51 -30.43
CA ALA A 238 -13.98 -20.36 -30.96
C ALA A 238 -15.06 -20.68 -29.92
N ALA A 239 -14.66 -21.11 -28.71
CA ALA A 239 -15.60 -21.39 -27.61
C ALA A 239 -16.41 -20.14 -27.23
N ARG A 240 -15.76 -18.97 -27.16
CA ARG A 240 -16.43 -17.70 -26.88
C ARG A 240 -17.49 -17.35 -27.93
N ALA A 241 -17.24 -17.62 -29.21
CA ALA A 241 -18.22 -17.39 -30.26
C ALA A 241 -19.46 -18.30 -30.07
N GLN A 242 -19.26 -19.58 -29.75
CA GLN A 242 -20.34 -20.52 -29.49
C GLN A 242 -21.14 -20.15 -28.24
N VAL A 243 -20.46 -19.85 -27.12
CA VAL A 243 -21.11 -19.43 -25.87
C VAL A 243 -21.93 -18.17 -26.07
N ASN A 244 -21.41 -17.18 -26.80
CA ASN A 244 -22.16 -15.95 -27.08
C ASN A 244 -23.39 -16.19 -27.96
N ALA A 245 -23.33 -17.10 -28.93
CA ALA A 245 -24.50 -17.46 -29.72
C ALA A 245 -25.59 -18.14 -28.86
N MET A 246 -25.19 -18.96 -27.87
CA MET A 246 -26.13 -19.60 -26.94
C MET A 246 -26.77 -18.62 -25.96
N LEU A 247 -26.02 -17.59 -25.53
CA LEU A 247 -26.46 -16.60 -24.55
C LEU A 247 -27.16 -15.38 -25.17
N GLU A 248 -27.16 -15.26 -26.50
CA GLU A 248 -27.81 -14.17 -27.23
C GLU A 248 -29.30 -13.97 -26.85
N PRO A 249 -30.13 -15.03 -26.71
CA PRO A 249 -31.53 -14.88 -26.28
C PRO A 249 -31.69 -14.30 -24.87
N GLN A 250 -30.66 -14.40 -24.04
CA GLN A 250 -30.63 -13.87 -22.67
C GLN A 250 -30.01 -12.47 -22.61
N GLY A 251 -29.52 -11.93 -23.73
CA GLY A 251 -28.86 -10.62 -23.79
C GLY A 251 -27.50 -10.56 -23.11
N ILE A 252 -26.88 -11.71 -22.81
CA ILE A 252 -25.60 -11.81 -22.12
C ILE A 252 -24.47 -11.98 -23.14
N LYS A 253 -23.39 -11.22 -22.99
CA LYS A 253 -22.20 -11.29 -23.84
C LYS A 253 -20.96 -11.51 -23.00
N VAL A 254 -20.28 -12.62 -23.24
CA VAL A 254 -19.06 -13.05 -22.58
C VAL A 254 -17.83 -12.56 -23.36
N SER A 255 -16.90 -11.94 -22.64
CA SER A 255 -15.62 -11.44 -23.13
C SER A 255 -14.50 -12.47 -22.92
N VAL A 256 -13.35 -12.26 -23.56
CA VAL A 256 -12.14 -13.07 -23.27
C VAL A 256 -11.74 -12.91 -21.79
N ASN A 257 -11.93 -11.72 -21.21
CA ASN A 257 -11.60 -11.47 -19.82
C ASN A 257 -12.42 -12.34 -18.86
N ASP A 258 -13.70 -12.61 -19.16
CA ASP A 258 -14.55 -13.45 -18.30
C ASP A 258 -14.07 -14.91 -18.29
N PHE A 259 -13.57 -15.42 -19.44
CA PHE A 259 -12.90 -16.73 -19.50
C PHE A 259 -11.61 -16.73 -18.67
N VAL A 260 -10.81 -15.66 -18.74
CA VAL A 260 -9.60 -15.52 -17.94
C VAL A 260 -9.92 -15.52 -16.45
N MET A 261 -10.92 -14.74 -16.01
CA MET A 261 -11.35 -14.69 -14.61
C MET A 261 -11.81 -16.07 -14.12
N LYS A 262 -12.59 -16.80 -14.93
CA LYS A 262 -13.03 -18.16 -14.57
C LYS A 262 -11.85 -19.14 -14.49
N ALA A 263 -10.95 -19.12 -15.47
CA ALA A 263 -9.77 -19.99 -15.50
C ALA A 263 -8.83 -19.72 -14.31
N VAL A 264 -8.61 -18.45 -13.97
CA VAL A 264 -7.87 -18.06 -12.75
C VAL A 264 -8.53 -18.64 -11.51
N ALA A 265 -9.83 -18.42 -11.34
CA ALA A 265 -10.54 -18.89 -10.16
C ALA A 265 -10.46 -20.41 -10.01
N MET A 266 -10.59 -21.16 -11.10
CA MET A 266 -10.42 -22.62 -11.12
C MET A 266 -8.98 -23.05 -10.85
N ALA A 267 -7.99 -22.38 -11.45
CA ALA A 267 -6.58 -22.66 -11.20
C ALA A 267 -6.18 -22.39 -9.74
N LEU A 268 -6.73 -21.35 -9.11
CA LEU A 268 -6.56 -21.06 -7.67
C LEU A 268 -7.16 -22.17 -6.78
N LYS A 269 -8.23 -22.84 -7.23
CA LYS A 269 -8.78 -24.00 -6.52
C LYS A 269 -7.95 -25.26 -6.73
N ALA A 270 -7.37 -25.44 -7.91
CA ALA A 270 -6.48 -26.55 -8.21
C ALA A 270 -5.12 -26.42 -7.51
N VAL A 271 -4.65 -25.19 -7.27
CA VAL A 271 -3.38 -24.88 -6.61
C VAL A 271 -3.63 -23.87 -5.48
N PRO A 272 -4.15 -24.31 -4.32
CA PRO A 272 -4.52 -23.43 -3.21
C PRO A 272 -3.35 -22.57 -2.70
N GLU A 273 -2.10 -23.02 -2.85
CA GLU A 273 -0.90 -22.29 -2.45
C GLU A 273 -0.70 -20.99 -3.24
N ALA A 274 -1.25 -20.92 -4.47
CA ALA A 274 -1.26 -19.69 -5.25
C ALA A 274 -2.38 -18.72 -4.82
N ASN A 275 -3.31 -19.16 -3.97
CA ASN A 275 -4.41 -18.36 -3.42
C ASN A 275 -4.19 -18.08 -1.93
N ALA A 276 -3.09 -17.44 -1.61
CA ALA A 276 -2.70 -17.16 -0.23
C ALA A 276 -2.15 -15.75 -0.05
N SER A 277 -2.05 -15.32 1.20
CA SER A 277 -1.53 -14.01 1.61
C SER A 277 -0.41 -14.17 2.63
N TYR A 278 0.60 -13.32 2.55
CA TYR A 278 1.63 -13.22 3.57
C TYR A 278 1.10 -12.40 4.76
N THR A 279 1.31 -12.89 5.98
CA THR A 279 1.20 -12.10 7.21
C THR A 279 2.45 -12.30 8.06
N PRO A 280 2.77 -11.39 9.00
CA PRO A 280 3.87 -11.60 9.94
C PRO A 280 3.76 -12.88 10.77
N GLU A 281 2.54 -13.38 10.99
CA GLU A 281 2.23 -14.58 11.77
C GLU A 281 2.28 -15.87 10.94
N GLY A 282 2.14 -15.79 9.61
CA GLY A 282 2.17 -16.95 8.73
C GLY A 282 1.57 -16.71 7.35
N ILE A 283 1.27 -17.81 6.65
CA ILE A 283 0.64 -17.77 5.33
C ILE A 283 -0.86 -18.04 5.48
N ALA A 284 -1.68 -17.04 5.16
CA ALA A 284 -3.13 -17.15 5.18
C ALA A 284 -3.62 -17.77 3.87
N MET A 285 -4.09 -19.02 3.94
CA MET A 285 -4.62 -19.77 2.80
C MET A 285 -6.10 -19.46 2.59
N HIS A 286 -6.47 -18.96 1.41
CA HIS A 286 -7.85 -18.55 1.14
C HIS A 286 -8.72 -19.70 0.65
N HIS A 287 -9.90 -19.87 1.24
CA HIS A 287 -10.84 -20.93 0.85
C HIS A 287 -11.56 -20.65 -0.47
N HIS A 288 -11.81 -19.37 -0.76
CA HIS A 288 -12.52 -18.91 -1.95
C HIS A 288 -11.59 -18.15 -2.89
N ALA A 289 -11.88 -18.21 -4.19
CA ALA A 289 -11.16 -17.44 -5.20
C ALA A 289 -11.93 -16.14 -5.46
N ASP A 290 -11.62 -15.10 -4.68
CA ASP A 290 -12.18 -13.76 -4.87
C ASP A 290 -11.27 -12.99 -5.84
N VAL A 291 -11.66 -12.97 -7.11
CA VAL A 291 -10.82 -12.44 -8.19
C VAL A 291 -11.19 -11.00 -8.48
N ALA A 292 -10.26 -10.08 -8.24
CA ALA A 292 -10.40 -8.67 -8.54
C ALA A 292 -10.03 -8.39 -10.00
N MET A 293 -10.81 -7.52 -10.65
CA MET A 293 -10.58 -7.08 -12.03
C MET A 293 -10.10 -5.63 -12.03
N ALA A 294 -8.92 -5.37 -12.58
CA ALA A 294 -8.41 -4.02 -12.71
C ALA A 294 -9.23 -3.22 -13.75
N VAL A 295 -9.89 -2.15 -13.31
CA VAL A 295 -10.68 -1.24 -14.15
C VAL A 295 -10.05 0.14 -14.13
N ALA A 296 -9.62 0.61 -15.31
CA ALA A 296 -9.16 1.98 -15.49
C ALA A 296 -10.34 2.96 -15.36
N ILE A 297 -10.13 4.01 -14.56
CA ILE A 297 -11.10 5.09 -14.35
C ILE A 297 -10.39 6.44 -14.50
N ASP A 298 -11.15 7.51 -14.65
CA ASP A 298 -10.55 8.84 -14.64
C ASP A 298 -9.90 9.11 -13.27
N GLY A 299 -8.63 9.54 -13.29
CA GLY A 299 -7.83 9.76 -12.11
C GLY A 299 -7.10 8.53 -11.53
N GLY A 300 -7.32 7.30 -12.04
CA GLY A 300 -6.58 6.14 -11.51
C GLY A 300 -7.10 4.76 -11.91
N LEU A 301 -6.96 3.81 -10.99
CA LEU A 301 -7.34 2.41 -11.16
C LEU A 301 -8.15 1.97 -9.93
N ILE A 302 -9.24 1.25 -10.16
CA ILE A 302 -10.00 0.57 -9.11
C ILE A 302 -10.14 -0.91 -9.44
N THR A 303 -10.19 -1.76 -8.42
CA THR A 303 -10.17 -3.22 -8.56
C THR A 303 -11.42 -3.85 -7.95
N PRO A 304 -12.60 -3.73 -8.58
CA PRO A 304 -13.78 -4.45 -8.13
C PRO A 304 -13.56 -5.96 -8.09
N ILE A 305 -14.22 -6.64 -7.16
CA ILE A 305 -13.98 -8.04 -6.81
C ILE A 305 -15.20 -8.88 -7.21
N ILE A 306 -14.95 -9.92 -8.00
CA ILE A 306 -15.92 -11.01 -8.22
C ILE A 306 -15.71 -12.04 -7.12
N ARG A 307 -16.60 -12.03 -6.13
CA ARG A 307 -16.53 -12.95 -4.97
C ARG A 307 -16.83 -14.38 -5.39
N LYS A 308 -16.11 -15.35 -4.81
CA LYS A 308 -16.30 -16.79 -5.05
C LYS A 308 -16.40 -17.13 -6.55
N ALA A 309 -15.50 -16.56 -7.35
CA ALA A 309 -15.55 -16.71 -8.80
C ALA A 309 -15.45 -18.18 -9.24
N GLU A 310 -14.91 -19.07 -8.39
CA GLU A 310 -14.86 -20.50 -8.65
C GLU A 310 -16.25 -21.14 -8.73
N THR A 311 -17.23 -20.63 -7.97
CA THR A 311 -18.59 -21.21 -7.92
C THR A 311 -19.52 -20.65 -8.99
N LYS A 312 -19.11 -19.59 -9.68
CA LYS A 312 -19.94 -18.88 -10.65
C LYS A 312 -19.77 -19.43 -12.06
N SER A 313 -20.84 -19.43 -12.84
CA SER A 313 -20.83 -19.69 -14.28
C SER A 313 -20.19 -18.52 -15.05
N LEU A 314 -19.81 -18.75 -16.31
CA LEU A 314 -19.31 -17.68 -17.18
C LEU A 314 -20.34 -16.56 -17.40
N ALA A 315 -21.63 -16.88 -17.45
CA ALA A 315 -22.70 -15.90 -17.62
C ALA A 315 -22.87 -15.00 -16.38
N GLU A 316 -22.77 -15.58 -15.18
CA GLU A 316 -22.79 -14.81 -13.92
C GLU A 316 -21.56 -13.91 -13.83
N ILE A 317 -20.36 -14.43 -14.11
CA ILE A 317 -19.11 -13.65 -14.13
C ILE A 317 -19.22 -12.48 -15.11
N ALA A 318 -19.70 -12.72 -16.34
CA ALA A 318 -19.83 -11.67 -17.36
C ALA A 318 -20.86 -10.59 -16.98
N THR A 319 -21.95 -10.98 -16.32
CA THR A 319 -22.98 -10.03 -15.87
C THR A 319 -22.45 -9.17 -14.73
N GLU A 320 -21.81 -9.78 -13.74
CA GLU A 320 -21.25 -9.11 -12.57
C GLU A 320 -20.04 -8.23 -12.94
N SER A 321 -19.14 -8.73 -13.79
CA SER A 321 -17.97 -7.98 -14.26
C SER A 321 -18.38 -6.70 -14.98
N LYS A 322 -19.42 -6.77 -15.82
CA LYS A 322 -19.96 -5.62 -16.54
C LYS A 322 -20.64 -4.61 -15.62
N ASP A 323 -21.42 -5.06 -14.64
CA ASP A 323 -22.04 -4.18 -13.65
C ASP A 323 -20.98 -3.47 -12.79
N LEU A 324 -20.04 -4.24 -12.22
CA LEU A 324 -18.95 -3.71 -11.41
C LEU A 324 -18.08 -2.73 -12.20
N ALA A 325 -17.74 -3.04 -13.46
CA ALA A 325 -16.96 -2.14 -14.30
C ALA A 325 -17.69 -0.83 -14.63
N ARG A 326 -19.02 -0.88 -14.80
CA ARG A 326 -19.84 0.32 -14.98
C ARG A 326 -19.82 1.16 -13.70
N ARG A 327 -20.15 0.56 -12.55
CA ARG A 327 -20.17 1.27 -11.26
C ARG A 327 -18.81 1.78 -10.84
N ALA A 328 -17.72 1.08 -11.20
CA ALA A 328 -16.35 1.53 -11.04
C ALA A 328 -16.10 2.86 -11.77
N ARG A 329 -16.42 2.91 -13.07
CA ARG A 329 -16.26 4.13 -13.88
C ARG A 329 -17.13 5.28 -13.39
N ASP A 330 -18.32 4.97 -12.90
CA ASP A 330 -19.24 5.95 -12.34
C ASP A 330 -18.91 6.36 -10.89
N ARG A 331 -17.85 5.80 -10.28
CA ARG A 331 -17.46 6.00 -8.86
C ARG A 331 -18.57 5.67 -7.85
N LYS A 332 -19.33 4.61 -8.11
CA LYS A 332 -20.48 4.13 -7.30
C LYS A 332 -20.25 2.76 -6.65
N LEU A 333 -19.00 2.30 -6.58
CA LEU A 333 -18.67 1.07 -5.86
C LEU A 333 -18.64 1.33 -4.36
N LYS A 334 -19.18 0.38 -3.60
CA LYS A 334 -19.06 0.35 -2.15
C LYS A 334 -17.68 -0.18 -1.75
N PRO A 335 -17.13 0.23 -0.58
CA PRO A 335 -15.81 -0.20 -0.12
C PRO A 335 -15.58 -1.72 -0.11
N ASP A 336 -16.59 -2.51 0.25
CA ASP A 336 -16.53 -3.98 0.33
C ASP A 336 -16.41 -4.66 -1.05
N GLU A 337 -16.76 -3.93 -2.12
CA GLU A 337 -16.71 -4.42 -3.50
C GLU A 337 -15.32 -4.30 -4.12
N PHE A 338 -14.39 -3.54 -3.53
CA PHE A 338 -13.01 -3.39 -4.01
C PHE A 338 -11.94 -3.60 -2.92
N GLN A 339 -12.34 -4.05 -1.72
CA GLN A 339 -11.44 -4.39 -0.62
C GLN A 339 -11.52 -5.87 -0.25
N GLY A 340 -10.37 -6.48 0.08
CA GLY A 340 -10.32 -7.86 0.60
C GLY A 340 -10.49 -8.96 -0.45
N GLY A 341 -10.14 -8.71 -1.72
CA GLY A 341 -10.02 -9.77 -2.73
C GLY A 341 -8.73 -10.57 -2.57
N THR A 342 -8.70 -11.81 -3.04
CA THR A 342 -7.58 -12.75 -2.81
C THR A 342 -6.59 -12.79 -3.98
N PHE A 343 -7.01 -12.38 -5.17
CA PHE A 343 -6.20 -12.36 -6.38
C PHE A 343 -6.63 -11.20 -7.29
N SER A 344 -5.74 -10.74 -8.19
CA SER A 344 -6.10 -9.72 -9.19
C SER A 344 -5.74 -10.14 -10.62
N VAL A 345 -6.56 -9.71 -11.56
CA VAL A 345 -6.28 -9.78 -13.00
C VAL A 345 -6.23 -8.37 -13.58
N SER A 346 -5.15 -8.06 -14.28
CA SER A 346 -4.96 -6.82 -15.03
C SER A 346 -4.80 -7.15 -16.52
N ASN A 347 -5.64 -6.57 -17.37
CA ASN A 347 -5.62 -6.85 -18.80
C ASN A 347 -5.38 -5.57 -19.59
N LEU A 348 -4.23 -5.49 -20.25
CA LEU A 348 -3.86 -4.37 -21.13
C LEU A 348 -3.78 -4.80 -22.60
N GLY A 349 -4.26 -6.00 -22.94
CA GLY A 349 -4.26 -6.49 -24.31
C GLY A 349 -5.10 -5.63 -25.25
N MET A 350 -6.14 -4.96 -24.74
CA MET A 350 -6.92 -4.01 -25.53
C MET A 350 -6.14 -2.75 -25.96
N PHE A 351 -5.03 -2.44 -25.29
CA PHE A 351 -4.12 -1.34 -25.63
C PHE A 351 -2.93 -1.81 -26.50
N GLY A 352 -2.94 -3.06 -26.97
CA GLY A 352 -1.86 -3.63 -27.78
C GLY A 352 -0.58 -3.97 -27.00
N ILE A 353 -0.64 -3.99 -25.67
CA ILE A 353 0.51 -4.35 -24.84
C ILE A 353 0.77 -5.85 -24.94
N LYS A 354 1.94 -6.23 -25.46
CA LYS A 354 2.33 -7.64 -25.61
C LYS A 354 2.48 -8.35 -24.26
N SER A 355 3.20 -7.75 -23.33
CA SER A 355 3.48 -8.31 -22.00
C SER A 355 3.84 -7.19 -21.03
N PHE A 356 3.46 -7.33 -19.76
CA PHE A 356 3.82 -6.44 -18.67
C PHE A 356 3.75 -7.20 -17.34
N ALA A 357 4.40 -6.69 -16.30
CA ALA A 357 4.30 -7.21 -14.94
C ALA A 357 3.64 -6.17 -14.05
N SER A 358 2.50 -6.50 -13.46
CA SER A 358 1.81 -5.63 -12.52
C SER A 358 2.44 -5.70 -11.13
N ILE A 359 2.38 -4.57 -10.42
CA ILE A 359 2.67 -4.52 -8.97
C ILE A 359 1.52 -5.20 -8.24
N ILE A 360 1.83 -6.04 -7.26
CA ILE A 360 0.86 -6.78 -6.46
C ILE A 360 0.06 -5.81 -5.59
N ASN A 361 -1.24 -6.08 -5.46
CA ASN A 361 -2.09 -5.35 -4.54
C ASN A 361 -2.16 -6.11 -3.20
N GLU A 362 -1.42 -5.65 -2.19
CA GLU A 362 -1.44 -6.27 -0.87
C GLU A 362 -2.87 -6.26 -0.27
N PRO A 363 -3.28 -7.34 0.42
CA PRO A 363 -2.46 -8.48 0.88
C PRO A 363 -2.38 -9.69 -0.09
N GLN A 364 -2.72 -9.54 -1.37
CA GLN A 364 -2.77 -10.67 -2.30
C GLN A 364 -1.40 -11.29 -2.53
N GLY A 365 -1.32 -12.61 -2.68
CA GLY A 365 -0.05 -13.30 -2.95
C GLY A 365 0.39 -13.26 -4.42
N ALA A 366 -0.50 -12.89 -5.34
CA ALA A 366 -0.18 -12.80 -6.76
C ALA A 366 -1.16 -11.92 -7.56
N ILE A 367 -0.69 -11.44 -8.71
CA ILE A 367 -1.47 -10.74 -9.73
C ILE A 367 -1.13 -11.30 -11.12
N MET A 368 -2.14 -11.43 -11.98
CA MET A 368 -1.93 -11.86 -13.37
C MET A 368 -2.13 -10.71 -14.35
N SER A 369 -1.10 -10.45 -15.14
CA SER A 369 -1.08 -9.46 -16.22
C SER A 369 -1.32 -10.16 -17.57
N VAL A 370 -2.33 -9.71 -18.30
CA VAL A 370 -2.79 -10.31 -19.56
C VAL A 370 -2.47 -9.37 -20.72
N GLY A 371 -1.63 -9.85 -21.64
CA GLY A 371 -1.24 -9.14 -22.85
C GLY A 371 -2.23 -9.30 -24.01
N ALA A 372 -1.89 -8.69 -25.14
CA ALA A 372 -2.66 -8.79 -26.37
C ALA A 372 -2.60 -10.20 -26.98
N GLY A 373 -3.73 -10.67 -27.48
CA GLY A 373 -3.78 -11.84 -28.37
C GLY A 373 -3.38 -11.42 -29.78
N GLU A 374 -2.26 -11.93 -30.28
CA GLU A 374 -1.73 -11.59 -31.62
C GLU A 374 -1.41 -12.84 -32.43
N LYS A 375 -1.51 -12.75 -33.76
CA LYS A 375 -1.17 -13.87 -34.64
C LYS A 375 0.34 -14.05 -34.65
N ARG A 376 0.83 -15.23 -34.24
CA ARG A 376 2.26 -15.58 -34.22
C ARG A 376 2.51 -16.90 -34.95
N PRO A 377 3.69 -17.07 -35.58
CA PRO A 377 4.13 -18.37 -36.06
C PRO A 377 4.45 -19.29 -34.86
N VAL A 378 3.83 -20.46 -34.81
CA VAL A 378 4.06 -21.50 -33.81
C VAL A 378 4.47 -22.80 -34.51
N VAL A 379 5.28 -23.60 -33.82
CA VAL A 379 5.73 -24.89 -34.35
C VAL A 379 4.78 -25.98 -33.88
N ARG A 380 4.14 -26.70 -34.82
CA ARG A 380 3.35 -27.91 -34.55
C ARG A 380 3.96 -29.10 -35.29
N GLY A 381 4.58 -30.01 -34.54
CA GLY A 381 5.41 -31.07 -35.12
C GLY A 381 6.54 -30.45 -35.94
N ASP A 382 6.62 -30.78 -37.23
CA ASP A 382 7.62 -30.25 -38.16
C ASP A 382 7.11 -29.09 -39.04
N LYS A 383 5.94 -28.50 -38.71
CA LYS A 383 5.33 -27.39 -39.48
C LYS A 383 5.28 -26.09 -38.69
N ILE A 384 5.43 -24.98 -39.42
CA ILE A 384 5.13 -23.63 -38.90
C ILE A 384 3.68 -23.32 -39.25
N GLU A 385 2.87 -23.05 -38.24
CA GLU A 385 1.47 -22.66 -38.37
C GLU A 385 1.24 -21.30 -37.73
N ILE A 386 0.15 -20.62 -38.08
CA ILE A 386 -0.25 -19.36 -37.45
C ILE A 386 -1.25 -19.69 -36.35
N ALA A 387 -0.97 -19.23 -35.13
CA ALA A 387 -1.89 -19.30 -34.00
C ALA A 387 -2.09 -17.90 -33.39
N THR A 388 -3.23 -17.69 -32.75
CA THR A 388 -3.45 -16.50 -31.92
C THR A 388 -2.86 -16.75 -30.55
N VAL A 389 -1.79 -16.05 -30.20
CA VAL A 389 -1.04 -16.26 -28.96
C VAL A 389 -1.22 -15.07 -28.03
N MET A 390 -1.55 -15.37 -26.77
CA MET A 390 -1.68 -14.41 -25.68
C MET A 390 -0.60 -14.69 -24.64
N THR A 391 0.22 -13.69 -24.34
CA THR A 391 1.22 -13.78 -23.27
C THR A 391 0.58 -13.39 -21.94
N VAL A 392 0.78 -14.20 -20.91
CA VAL A 392 0.40 -13.87 -19.53
C VAL A 392 1.62 -13.83 -18.63
N THR A 393 1.64 -12.89 -17.69
CA THR A 393 2.68 -12.74 -16.67
C THR A 393 2.04 -12.84 -15.30
N LEU A 394 2.39 -13.86 -14.53
CA LEU A 394 2.00 -14.00 -13.13
C LEU A 394 3.10 -13.37 -12.27
N THR A 395 2.77 -12.31 -11.54
CA THR A 395 3.70 -11.73 -10.58
C THR A 395 3.34 -12.21 -9.19
N CYS A 396 4.29 -12.87 -8.54
CA CYS A 396 4.13 -13.53 -7.24
C CYS A 396 4.82 -12.75 -6.13
N ASP A 397 4.24 -12.73 -4.94
CA ASP A 397 4.99 -12.48 -3.71
C ASP A 397 5.79 -13.74 -3.41
N HIS A 398 7.11 -13.69 -3.59
CA HIS A 398 7.96 -14.88 -3.46
C HIS A 398 8.05 -15.39 -2.01
N ARG A 399 7.52 -14.66 -1.01
CA ARG A 399 7.34 -15.17 0.37
C ARG A 399 6.18 -16.15 0.49
N VAL A 400 5.19 -16.04 -0.40
CA VAL A 400 3.95 -16.84 -0.41
C VAL A 400 3.99 -17.89 -1.51
N VAL A 401 4.18 -17.43 -2.75
CA VAL A 401 4.11 -18.25 -3.95
C VAL A 401 5.53 -18.37 -4.50
N ASP A 402 6.15 -19.51 -4.20
CA ASP A 402 7.46 -19.85 -4.77
C ASP A 402 7.36 -20.19 -6.26
N GLY A 403 8.52 -20.37 -6.91
CA GLY A 403 8.58 -20.69 -8.33
C GLY A 403 7.85 -21.98 -8.71
N ALA A 404 7.77 -22.97 -7.81
CA ALA A 404 7.10 -24.23 -8.09
C ALA A 404 5.57 -24.09 -7.98
N ALA A 405 5.06 -23.41 -6.95
CA ALA A 405 3.65 -23.09 -6.79
C ALA A 405 3.15 -22.20 -7.93
N GLY A 406 3.90 -21.16 -8.29
CA GLY A 406 3.58 -20.30 -9.42
C GLY A 406 3.57 -21.05 -10.76
N ALA A 407 4.56 -21.94 -10.99
CA ALA A 407 4.58 -22.77 -12.18
C ALA A 407 3.41 -23.77 -12.23
N ARG A 408 3.07 -24.42 -11.10
CA ARG A 408 1.90 -25.30 -11.02
C ARG A 408 0.60 -24.56 -11.30
N PHE A 409 0.44 -23.34 -10.77
CA PHE A 409 -0.70 -22.50 -11.09
C PHE A 409 -0.81 -22.24 -12.59
N LEU A 410 0.29 -21.85 -13.24
CA LEU A 410 0.32 -21.61 -14.69
C LEU A 410 0.08 -22.90 -15.50
N GLN A 411 0.54 -24.06 -15.02
CA GLN A 411 0.26 -25.37 -15.60
C GLN A 411 -1.22 -25.76 -15.49
N ALA A 412 -1.91 -25.36 -14.43
CA ALA A 412 -3.35 -25.56 -14.29
C ALA A 412 -4.15 -24.56 -15.14
N PHE A 413 -3.72 -23.30 -15.18
CA PHE A 413 -4.38 -22.22 -15.91
C PHE A 413 -4.29 -22.39 -17.43
N LYS A 414 -3.11 -22.75 -17.97
CA LYS A 414 -2.88 -22.78 -19.42
C LYS A 414 -3.85 -23.71 -20.17
N PRO A 415 -4.06 -24.98 -19.78
CA PRO A 415 -5.01 -25.86 -20.44
C PRO A 415 -6.46 -25.33 -20.42
N MET A 416 -6.86 -24.63 -19.36
CA MET A 416 -8.20 -24.02 -19.23
C MET A 416 -8.41 -22.88 -20.23
N ILE A 417 -7.35 -22.13 -20.53
CA ILE A 417 -7.39 -21.09 -21.55
C ILE A 417 -7.30 -21.66 -22.96
N GLU A 418 -6.38 -22.59 -23.20
CA GLU A 418 -6.18 -23.15 -24.55
C GLU A 418 -7.36 -24.04 -24.96
N ASN A 419 -8.01 -24.71 -24.00
CA ASN A 419 -9.20 -25.52 -24.21
C ASN A 419 -10.25 -25.27 -23.10
N PRO A 420 -11.15 -24.29 -23.27
CA PRO A 420 -12.13 -23.91 -22.26
C PRO A 420 -13.12 -25.00 -21.82
N VAL A 421 -13.28 -26.08 -22.60
CA VAL A 421 -14.14 -27.20 -22.21
C VAL A 421 -13.62 -27.85 -20.92
N THR A 422 -12.31 -27.78 -20.67
CA THR A 422 -11.70 -28.29 -19.44
C THR A 422 -12.15 -27.55 -18.17
N MET A 423 -12.77 -26.37 -18.30
CA MET A 423 -13.36 -25.65 -17.16
C MET A 423 -14.75 -26.19 -16.75
N LEU A 424 -15.30 -27.16 -17.49
CA LEU A 424 -16.61 -27.76 -17.22
C LEU A 424 -16.51 -29.14 -16.56
N ALA A 425 -15.33 -29.76 -16.59
CA ALA A 425 -15.02 -31.04 -15.96
C ALA A 425 -14.60 -30.81 -14.52
#